data_AF-A0A392P6R9-F1
#
_entry.id   AF-A0A392P6R9-F1
#
_cell.length_a   1.000
_cell.length_b   1.000
_cell.length_c   1.000
_cell.angle_alpha   90.00
_cell.angle_beta   90.00
_cell.angle_gamma   90.00
#
_symmetry.space_group_name_H-M   'P 1'
#
loop_
_entity.id
_entity.type
_entity.pdbx_description
1 polymer ?
#
loop_
_entity_poly.entity_id
_entity_poly.type
_entity_poly.pdbx_seq_one_letter_code
_entity_poly.pdbx_strand_id
1 'polypeptide(L)'
;MVRFKFRPWESNQILSFVPPDGQFKLMNYRVRKLKSTPIYVKPQLTSDGGICRLNVMVGMRNDPGKTVDSVNVQFQLPPCILSADLTSTHGTVNILSNKTCTWSIGRIPKDKAPSMSGTLVLETGLE
;
A
#
# COMPACT_ATOMS: atom_id res chain seq x y z
N MET A 1 -8.19 37.31 3.26
CA MET A 1 -8.65 36.76 4.55
C MET A 1 -9.97 36.04 4.33
N VAL A 2 -10.05 34.72 4.58
CA VAL A 2 -11.29 33.94 4.38
C VAL A 2 -12.27 34.25 5.51
N ARG A 3 -13.47 34.75 5.20
CA ARG A 3 -14.55 34.94 6.19
C ARG A 3 -15.37 33.66 6.33
N PHE A 4 -15.07 32.87 7.36
CA PHE A 4 -15.81 31.67 7.73
C PHE A 4 -17.05 32.02 8.57
N LYS A 5 -18.23 31.53 8.21
CA LYS A 5 -19.44 31.64 9.04
C LYS A 5 -19.63 30.35 9.85
N PHE A 6 -19.42 30.45 11.16
CA PHE A 6 -19.44 29.30 12.08
C PHE A 6 -20.84 28.76 12.39
N ARG A 7 -21.86 29.62 12.52
CA ARG A 7 -23.22 29.22 12.94
C ARG A 7 -23.95 28.21 12.01
N PRO A 8 -23.87 28.30 10.65
CA PRO A 8 -24.52 27.34 9.77
C PRO A 8 -23.91 25.93 9.80
N TRP A 9 -22.62 25.81 10.14
CA TRP A 9 -21.95 24.51 10.25
C TRP A 9 -22.50 23.71 11.43
N GLU A 10 -22.63 24.34 12.59
CA GLU A 10 -23.09 23.67 13.81
C GLU A 10 -24.55 23.19 13.70
N SER A 11 -25.43 24.00 13.13
CA SER A 11 -26.86 23.65 13.04
C SER A 11 -27.15 22.66 11.92
N ASN A 12 -26.53 22.85 10.74
CA ASN A 12 -27.00 22.23 9.50
C ASN A 12 -25.90 21.50 8.73
N GLN A 13 -24.66 21.45 9.24
CA GLN A 13 -23.50 20.95 8.50
C GLN A 13 -23.26 21.72 7.18
N ILE A 14 -23.64 23.00 7.14
CA ILE A 14 -23.48 23.85 5.96
C ILE A 14 -22.21 24.71 6.11
N LEU A 15 -21.32 24.60 5.12
CA LEU A 15 -20.12 25.43 5.02
C LEU A 15 -20.38 26.65 4.13
N SER A 16 -20.46 27.85 4.72
CA SER A 16 -20.73 29.11 4.01
C SER A 16 -19.54 30.06 4.08
N PHE A 17 -19.04 30.49 2.91
CA PHE A 17 -17.89 31.40 2.78
C PHE A 17 -17.92 32.14 1.43
N VAL A 18 -17.20 33.26 1.34
CA VAL A 18 -16.87 33.93 0.06
C VAL A 18 -15.50 33.43 -0.38
N PRO A 19 -15.36 32.77 -1.55
CA PRO A 19 -14.07 32.23 -1.99
C PRO A 19 -13.07 33.35 -2.28
N PRO A 20 -11.80 33.20 -1.88
CA PRO A 20 -10.70 33.99 -2.42
C PRO A 20 -10.51 33.72 -3.92
N ASP A 21 -9.91 34.68 -4.64
CA ASP A 21 -9.47 34.45 -6.01
C ASP A 21 -8.29 33.46 -6.06
N GLY A 22 -8.28 32.60 -7.08
CA GLY A 22 -7.24 31.61 -7.30
C GLY A 22 -7.37 30.34 -6.45
N GLN A 23 -6.27 29.59 -6.32
CA GLN A 23 -6.25 28.32 -5.61
C GLN A 23 -6.17 28.55 -4.10
N PHE A 24 -7.10 27.95 -3.35
CA PHE A 24 -7.07 27.97 -1.88
C PHE A 24 -7.52 26.63 -1.30
N LYS A 25 -7.05 26.33 -0.09
CA LYS A 25 -7.48 25.16 0.69
C LYS A 25 -8.68 25.56 1.54
N LEU A 26 -9.85 25.01 1.23
CA LEU A 26 -11.08 25.31 1.95
C LEU A 26 -11.09 24.74 3.37
N MET A 27 -10.74 23.47 3.53
CA MET A 27 -10.76 22.78 4.83
C MET A 27 -9.70 21.70 4.87
N ASN A 28 -9.16 21.45 6.07
CA ASN A 28 -8.44 20.24 6.39
C ASN A 28 -9.23 19.50 7.49
N TYR A 29 -9.51 18.22 7.29
CA TYR A 29 -10.30 17.43 8.22
C TYR A 29 -9.69 16.05 8.41
N ARG A 30 -10.04 15.42 9.54
CA ARG A 30 -9.58 14.08 9.88
C ARG A 30 -10.77 13.16 10.09
N VAL A 31 -10.91 12.16 9.23
CA VAL A 31 -11.86 11.06 9.45
C VAL A 31 -11.25 10.07 10.43
N ARG A 32 -12.02 9.66 11.44
CA ARG A 32 -11.64 8.60 12.39
C ARG A 32 -12.41 7.33 12.03
N LYS A 33 -11.83 6.15 12.31
CA LYS A 33 -12.46 4.83 12.12
C LYS A 33 -12.90 4.53 10.67
N LEU A 34 -11.97 4.63 9.72
CA LEU A 34 -12.21 4.17 8.34
C LEU A 34 -12.43 2.64 8.36
N LYS A 35 -13.63 2.18 7.97
CA LYS A 35 -14.03 0.77 8.11
C LYS A 35 -13.43 -0.16 7.05
N SER A 36 -12.99 0.37 5.91
CA SER A 36 -12.50 -0.45 4.80
C SER A 36 -11.31 0.20 4.09
N THR A 37 -10.22 -0.56 3.95
CA THR A 37 -9.11 -0.19 3.06
C THR A 37 -9.44 -0.65 1.63
N PRO A 38 -9.07 0.11 0.59
CA PRO A 38 -9.36 -0.28 -0.80
C PRO A 38 -8.52 -1.46 -1.28
N ILE A 39 -7.36 -1.70 -0.65
CA ILE A 39 -6.38 -2.72 -1.01
C ILE A 39 -6.23 -3.71 0.17
N TYR A 40 -5.96 -4.97 -0.15
CA TYR A 40 -5.45 -5.97 0.78
C TYR A 40 -4.09 -6.49 0.33
N VAL A 41 -3.30 -6.94 1.31
CA VAL A 41 -2.04 -7.66 1.10
C VAL A 41 -2.15 -8.98 1.84
N LYS A 42 -1.82 -10.09 1.18
CA LYS A 42 -1.83 -11.44 1.75
C LYS A 42 -0.44 -12.06 1.62
N PRO A 43 0.44 -11.88 2.63
CA PRO A 43 1.71 -12.57 2.70
C PRO A 43 1.52 -14.02 3.18
N GLN A 44 2.30 -14.94 2.62
CA GLN A 44 2.41 -16.34 3.00
C GLN A 44 3.89 -16.69 3.01
N LEU A 45 4.34 -17.30 4.11
CA LEU A 45 5.72 -17.72 4.28
C LEU A 45 5.73 -19.19 4.72
N THR A 46 6.67 -19.96 4.18
CA THR A 46 6.91 -21.35 4.58
C THR A 46 8.40 -21.56 4.64
N SER A 47 8.91 -21.91 5.81
CA SER A 47 10.34 -22.17 6.03
C SER A 47 10.60 -23.66 6.17
N ASP A 48 11.65 -24.14 5.52
CA ASP A 48 12.10 -25.53 5.58
C ASP A 48 13.62 -25.58 5.34
N GLY A 49 14.37 -26.15 6.28
CA GLY A 49 15.82 -26.41 6.14
C GLY A 49 16.67 -25.21 5.69
N GLY A 50 16.50 -24.03 6.32
CA GLY A 50 17.25 -22.81 5.95
C GLY A 50 16.78 -22.12 4.67
N ILE A 51 15.67 -22.57 4.09
CA ILE A 51 15.05 -21.98 2.91
C ILE A 51 13.63 -21.52 3.26
N CYS A 52 13.33 -20.23 3.01
CA CYS A 52 11.98 -19.69 3.17
C CYS A 52 11.36 -19.36 1.82
N ARG A 53 10.20 -19.98 1.55
CA ARG A 53 9.36 -19.64 0.40
C ARG A 53 8.44 -18.49 0.78
N LEU A 54 8.53 -17.39 0.03
CA LEU A 54 7.69 -16.20 0.17
C LEU A 54 6.66 -16.17 -0.95
N ASN A 55 5.40 -15.86 -0.62
CA ASN A 55 4.37 -15.47 -1.57
C ASN A 55 3.61 -14.26 -1.02
N VAL A 56 3.52 -13.17 -1.78
CA VAL A 56 2.80 -11.95 -1.41
C VAL A 56 1.80 -11.65 -2.50
N MET A 57 0.51 -11.64 -2.17
CA MET A 57 -0.56 -11.27 -3.09
C MET A 57 -1.14 -9.90 -2.72
N VAL A 58 -1.42 -9.07 -3.72
CA VAL A 58 -2.07 -7.77 -3.57
C VAL A 58 -3.36 -7.77 -4.37
N GLY A 59 -4.46 -7.32 -3.77
CA GLY A 59 -5.73 -7.21 -4.48
C GLY A 59 -6.59 -6.09 -3.93
N MET A 60 -7.70 -5.81 -4.63
CA MET A 60 -8.67 -4.80 -4.24
C MET A 60 -9.76 -5.42 -3.37
N ARG A 61 -10.17 -4.76 -2.27
CA ARG A 61 -11.26 -5.23 -1.40
C ARG A 61 -12.63 -4.78 -1.90
N ASN A 62 -12.71 -3.54 -2.36
CA ASN A 62 -13.93 -2.92 -2.88
C ASN A 62 -13.55 -2.31 -4.23
N ASP A 63 -14.18 -2.74 -5.32
CA ASP A 63 -14.04 -2.10 -6.64
C ASP A 63 -15.25 -1.19 -6.88
N PRO A 64 -15.20 0.10 -6.52
CA PRO A 64 -16.25 1.07 -6.85
C PRO A 64 -16.20 1.49 -8.34
N GLY A 65 -15.52 0.73 -9.21
CA GLY A 65 -15.29 1.07 -10.62
C GLY A 65 -14.09 1.99 -10.85
N LYS A 66 -13.33 2.33 -9.78
CA LYS A 66 -12.13 3.17 -9.86
C LYS A 66 -10.89 2.30 -9.76
N THR A 67 -10.04 2.36 -10.78
CA THR A 67 -8.76 1.66 -10.80
C THR A 67 -7.81 2.26 -9.78
N VAL A 68 -7.22 1.42 -8.94
CA VAL A 68 -6.08 1.80 -8.09
C VAL A 68 -4.81 1.75 -8.94
N ASP A 69 -4.10 2.88 -8.98
CA ASP A 69 -2.84 3.04 -9.73
C ASP A 69 -1.69 3.41 -8.80
N SER A 70 -0.47 3.43 -9.33
CA SER A 70 0.76 3.75 -8.60
C SER A 70 1.00 2.90 -7.35
N VAL A 71 0.57 1.63 -7.38
CA VAL A 71 0.71 0.71 -6.25
C VAL A 71 2.15 0.24 -6.13
N ASN A 72 2.72 0.46 -4.93
CA ASN A 72 4.04 -0.01 -4.54
C ASN A 72 3.93 -0.73 -3.20
N VAL A 73 4.53 -1.93 -3.11
CA VAL A 73 4.70 -2.65 -1.85
C VAL A 73 6.16 -2.58 -1.46
N GLN A 74 6.43 -2.23 -0.20
CA GLN A 74 7.78 -2.17 0.34
C GLN A 74 7.84 -2.87 1.68
N PHE A 75 8.87 -3.68 1.86
CA PHE A 75 9.18 -4.32 3.14
C PHE A 75 10.69 -4.51 3.30
N GLN A 76 11.13 -4.69 4.53
CA GLN A 76 12.52 -4.98 4.86
C GLN A 76 12.70 -6.48 5.00
N LEU A 77 13.70 -7.03 4.32
CA LEU A 77 14.12 -8.42 4.52
C LEU A 77 14.90 -8.52 5.84
N PRO A 78 14.61 -9.52 6.70
CA PRO A 78 15.37 -9.76 7.92
C PRO A 78 16.89 -9.89 7.69
N PRO A 79 17.72 -9.51 8.68
CA PRO A 79 19.18 -9.63 8.58
C PRO A 79 19.69 -11.05 8.30
N CYS A 80 18.98 -12.08 8.77
CA CYS A 80 19.31 -13.48 8.55
C CYS A 80 19.16 -13.97 7.10
N ILE A 81 18.60 -13.16 6.19
CA ILE A 81 18.47 -13.53 4.78
C ILE A 81 19.79 -13.26 4.05
N LEU A 82 20.44 -14.31 3.56
CA LEU A 82 21.68 -14.23 2.80
C LEU A 82 21.44 -13.84 1.34
N SER A 83 20.41 -14.42 0.72
CA SER A 83 20.01 -14.11 -0.65
C SER A 83 18.50 -14.22 -0.84
N ALA A 84 17.99 -13.53 -1.85
CA ALA A 84 16.58 -13.51 -2.18
C ALA A 84 16.41 -13.60 -3.69
N ASP A 85 15.71 -14.63 -4.13
CA ASP A 85 15.29 -14.81 -5.52
C ASP A 85 13.77 -14.66 -5.58
N LEU A 86 13.31 -13.47 -5.95
CA LEU A 86 11.90 -13.09 -5.95
C LEU A 86 11.48 -12.67 -7.35
N THR A 87 10.35 -13.20 -7.79
CA THR A 87 9.73 -12.88 -9.09
C THR A 87 8.32 -12.37 -8.89
N SER A 88 7.84 -11.51 -9.78
CA SER A 88 6.47 -11.00 -9.76
C SER A 88 5.71 -11.37 -11.03
N THR A 89 4.43 -11.67 -10.89
CA THR A 89 3.52 -11.86 -12.04
C THR A 89 3.22 -10.54 -12.76
N HIS A 90 3.29 -9.43 -12.03
CA HIS A 90 3.04 -8.08 -12.54
C HIS A 90 4.00 -7.10 -11.89
N GLY A 91 4.40 -6.07 -12.64
CA GLY A 91 5.32 -5.07 -12.14
C GLY A 91 6.75 -5.58 -12.00
N THR A 92 7.59 -4.80 -11.32
CA THR A 92 9.02 -5.07 -11.15
C THR A 92 9.39 -5.18 -9.68
N VAL A 93 10.27 -6.12 -9.36
CA VAL A 93 10.83 -6.32 -8.01
C VAL A 93 12.27 -5.84 -7.99
N ASN A 94 12.61 -5.00 -7.02
CA ASN A 94 13.96 -4.50 -6.79
C ASN A 94 14.35 -4.74 -5.33
N ILE A 95 15.54 -5.29 -5.10
CA ILE A 95 16.09 -5.49 -3.76
C ILE A 95 17.37 -4.66 -3.66
N LEU A 96 17.37 -3.70 -2.73
CA LEU A 96 18.51 -2.82 -2.49
C LEU A 96 19.55 -3.50 -1.57
N SER A 97 20.77 -2.96 -1.56
CA SER A 97 21.86 -3.44 -0.70
C SER A 97 21.55 -3.40 0.79
N ASN A 98 20.68 -2.47 1.22
CA ASN A 98 20.19 -2.39 2.60
C ASN A 98 19.04 -3.37 2.90
N LYS A 99 18.82 -4.39 2.05
CA LYS A 99 17.77 -5.40 2.19
C LYS A 99 16.33 -4.86 2.10
N THR A 100 16.15 -3.64 1.55
CA THR A 100 14.83 -3.12 1.19
C THR A 100 14.33 -3.80 -0.07
N CYS A 101 13.21 -4.52 0.02
CA CYS A 101 12.49 -5.05 -1.14
C CYS A 101 11.38 -4.08 -1.54
N THR A 102 11.36 -3.69 -2.82
CA THR A 102 10.34 -2.83 -3.42
C THR A 102 9.71 -3.55 -4.61
N TRP A 103 8.39 -3.62 -4.60
CA TRP A 103 7.58 -4.16 -5.68
C TRP A 103 6.69 -3.08 -6.27
N SER A 104 7.03 -2.66 -7.49
CA SER A 104 6.30 -1.63 -8.22
C SER A 104 5.30 -2.29 -9.15
N ILE A 105 4.03 -2.33 -8.74
CA ILE A 105 2.92 -2.96 -9.46
C ILE A 105 2.34 -2.00 -10.51
N GLY A 106 2.25 -0.71 -10.17
CA GLY A 106 1.51 0.27 -10.97
C GLY A 106 0.01 0.09 -10.79
N ARG A 107 -0.70 -0.24 -11.87
CA ARG A 107 -2.14 -0.46 -11.85
C ARG A 107 -2.47 -1.90 -11.47
N ILE A 108 -3.41 -2.10 -10.53
CA ILE A 108 -3.88 -3.45 -10.20
C ILE A 108 -4.77 -3.97 -11.36
N PRO A 109 -4.40 -5.08 -12.04
CA PRO A 109 -5.22 -5.74 -13.04
C PRO A 109 -6.54 -6.26 -12.46
N LYS A 110 -7.59 -6.28 -13.29
CA LYS A 110 -8.95 -6.71 -12.91
C LYS A 110 -9.17 -8.21 -13.01
N ASP A 111 -8.42 -8.86 -13.88
CA ASP A 111 -8.52 -10.29 -14.21
C ASP A 111 -7.86 -11.19 -13.18
N LYS A 112 -6.69 -10.78 -12.65
CA LYS A 112 -5.94 -11.59 -11.69
C LYS A 112 -5.19 -10.72 -10.69
N ALA A 113 -5.27 -11.06 -9.41
CA ALA A 113 -4.51 -10.37 -8.36
C ALA A 113 -2.99 -10.49 -8.61
N PRO A 114 -2.24 -9.37 -8.62
CA PRO A 114 -0.79 -9.40 -8.63
C PRO A 114 -0.24 -10.22 -7.48
N SER A 115 0.84 -10.95 -7.78
CA SER A 115 1.60 -11.68 -6.78
C SER A 115 3.10 -11.59 -7.02
N MET A 116 3.86 -11.54 -5.93
CA MET A 116 5.29 -11.80 -5.88
C MET A 116 5.52 -13.14 -5.19
N SER A 117 6.41 -13.97 -5.73
CA SER A 117 6.79 -15.23 -5.10
C SER A 117 8.25 -15.57 -5.34
N GLY A 118 8.83 -16.37 -4.44
CA GLY A 118 10.17 -16.87 -4.62
C GLY A 118 10.77 -17.43 -3.34
N THR A 119 12.09 -17.48 -3.31
CA THR A 119 12.85 -18.19 -2.30
C THR A 119 13.84 -17.24 -1.62
N LEU A 120 13.92 -17.34 -0.29
CA LEU A 120 14.84 -16.60 0.56
C LEU A 120 15.76 -17.63 1.22
N VAL A 121 17.07 -17.44 1.10
CA VAL A 121 18.06 -18.30 1.76
C VAL A 121 18.40 -17.68 3.10
N LEU A 122 18.24 -18.43 4.18
CA LEU A 122 18.58 -18.02 5.54
C LEU A 122 20.03 -18.39 5.87
N GLU A 123 20.58 -17.68 6.84
CA GLU A 123 21.86 -18.02 7.46
C GLU A 123 21.79 -19.40 8.13
N THR A 124 22.82 -20.21 7.93
CA THR A 124 22.92 -21.56 8.51
C THR A 124 22.92 -21.47 10.04
N GLY A 125 22.05 -22.24 10.70
CA GLY A 125 21.95 -22.30 12.17
C GLY A 125 20.79 -21.49 12.78
N LEU A 126 19.98 -20.81 11.97
CA LEU A 126 18.62 -20.40 12.34
C LEU A 126 17.63 -21.49 11.87
N GLU A 127 17.49 -22.54 12.67
CA GLU A 127 16.36 -23.48 12.58
C GLU A 127 15.22 -23.05 13.50
#